data_AF-R0KX62-F1
#
_entry.id   AF-R0KX62-F1
#
_cell.length_a   1.000
_cell.length_b   1.000
_cell.length_c   1.000
_cell.angle_alpha   90.00
_cell.angle_beta   90.00
_cell.angle_gamma   90.00
#
_symmetry.space_group_name_H-M   'P 1'
#
loop_
_entity.id
_entity.type
_entity.pdbx_description
1 polymer ?
#
loop_
_entity_poly.entity_id
_entity_poly.type
_entity_poly.pdbx_seq_one_letter_code
_entity_poly.pdbx_strand_id
1 'polypeptide(L)' 'MSININCKKKWHPSRYETRKQVEEVKQKLLKENEEVNKKNDETRRLILENKLESDDNRMDWML' A
#
# COMPACT_ATOMS: atom_id res chain seq x y z
N MET A 1 44.35 2.31 -1.46
CA MET A 1 43.05 1.60 -1.58
C MET A 1 42.57 1.75 -3.01
N SER A 2 42.32 0.65 -3.72
CA SER A 2 41.80 0.69 -5.10
C SER A 2 40.34 1.14 -5.08
N ILE A 3 40.03 2.22 -5.82
CA ILE A 3 38.66 2.69 -6.00
C ILE A 3 37.93 1.64 -6.84
N ASN A 4 36.89 1.04 -6.27
CA ASN A 4 36.03 0.11 -6.99
C ASN A 4 35.42 0.81 -8.23
N ILE A 5 35.82 0.37 -9.41
CA ILE A 5 35.41 0.95 -10.70
C ILE A 5 33.89 0.84 -10.89
N ASN A 6 33.25 -0.16 -10.27
CA ASN A 6 31.81 -0.38 -10.38
C ASN A 6 31.01 0.78 -9.78
N CYS A 7 31.53 1.45 -8.75
CA CYS A 7 30.88 2.63 -8.16
C CYS A 7 30.71 3.78 -9.18
N LYS A 8 31.49 3.79 -10.26
CA LYS A 8 31.37 4.77 -11.36
C LYS A 8 30.35 4.36 -12.42
N LYS A 9 29.84 3.13 -12.44
CA LYS A 9 28.86 2.66 -13.42
C LYS A 9 27.47 3.24 -13.10
N LYS A 10 26.71 3.58 -14.14
CA LYS A 10 25.37 4.22 -14.01
C LYS A 10 24.36 3.37 -13.24
N TRP A 11 24.46 2.05 -13.32
CA TRP A 11 23.57 1.11 -12.65
C TRP A 11 23.93 0.86 -11.18
N HIS A 12 25.06 1.39 -10.68
CA HIS A 12 25.56 1.01 -9.38
C HIS A 12 24.71 1.60 -8.24
N PRO A 13 24.26 0.79 -7.26
CA PRO A 13 23.32 1.24 -6.22
C PRO A 13 23.90 2.26 -5.23
N SER A 14 25.22 2.45 -5.22
CA SER A 14 25.84 3.52 -4.43
C SER A 14 25.72 4.90 -5.06
N ARG A 15 25.37 5.00 -6.35
CA ARG A 15 25.21 6.29 -7.01
C ARG A 15 23.98 7.00 -6.49
N TYR A 16 24.11 8.32 -6.33
CA TYR A 16 23.01 9.18 -5.93
C TYR A 16 21.81 9.07 -6.88
N GLU A 17 22.05 9.06 -8.19
CA GLU A 17 21.01 8.93 -9.22
C GLU A 17 20.18 7.65 -9.02
N THR A 18 20.85 6.51 -8.83
CA THR A 18 20.19 5.22 -8.62
C THR A 18 19.42 5.19 -7.30
N ARG A 19 19.99 5.75 -6.23
CA ARG A 19 19.30 5.84 -4.93
C ARG A 19 18.05 6.71 -5.01
N LYS A 20 18.14 7.86 -5.68
CA LYS A 20 17.02 8.77 -5.89
C LYS A 20 15.89 8.10 -6.67
N GLN A 21 16.21 7.38 -7.76
CA GLN A 21 15.21 6.61 -8.52
C GLN A 21 14.53 5.54 -7.67
N VAL A 22 15.30 4.81 -6.86
CA VAL A 22 14.74 3.80 -5.95
C VAL A 22 13.83 4.45 -4.90
N GLU A 23 14.20 5.60 -4.36
CA GLU A 23 13.40 6.33 -3.38
C GLU A 23 12.09 6.86 -3.98
N GLU A 24 12.14 7.41 -5.19
CA GLU A 24 10.94 7.84 -5.94
C GLU A 24 9.98 6.67 -6.18
N VAL A 25 10.50 5.51 -6.59
CA VAL A 25 9.68 4.29 -6.80
C VAL A 25 9.09 3.80 -5.46
N LYS A 26 9.87 3.80 -4.38
CA LYS A 26 9.37 3.43 -3.05
C LYS A 26 8.24 4.34 -2.59
N GLN A 27 8.36 5.65 -2.79
CA GLN A 27 7.29 6.58 -2.44
C GLN A 27 6.01 6.35 -3.25
N LYS A 28 6.13 6.02 -4.54
CA LYS A 28 4.97 5.66 -5.37
C LYS A 28 4.28 4.39 -4.85
N LEU A 29 5.04 3.33 -4.57
CA LEU A 29 4.49 2.09 -4.02
C LEU A 29 3.83 2.29 -2.65
N LEU A 30 4.37 3.16 -1.80
CA LEU A 30 3.74 3.49 -0.51
C LEU A 30 2.38 4.16 -0.72
N LYS A 31 2.28 5.13 -1.64
CA LYS A 31 1.01 5.78 -1.98
C LYS A 31 -0.01 4.81 -2.56
N GLU A 32 0.41 3.95 -3.48
CA GLU A 32 -0.46 2.93 -4.06
C GLU A 32 -1.00 1.96 -2.98
N ASN A 33 -0.14 1.52 -2.05
CA ASN A 33 -0.57 0.69 -0.93
C ASN A 33 -1.55 1.41 0.01
N GLU A 34 -1.34 2.70 0.28
CA GLU A 34 -2.26 3.50 1.08
C GLU A 34 -3.63 3.62 0.41
N GLU A 35 -3.68 3.82 -0.90
CA GLU A 35 -4.93 3.88 -1.67
C GLU A 35 -5.66 2.54 -1.68
N VAL A 36 -4.92 1.43 -1.86
CA VAL A 36 -5.50 0.08 -1.80
C VAL A 36 -6.05 -0.22 -0.41
N ASN A 37 -5.32 0.14 0.65
CA ASN A 37 -5.78 -0.05 2.03
C ASN A 37 -7.05 0.77 2.31
N LYS A 38 -7.12 2.02 1.87
CA LYS A 38 -8.34 2.84 2.01
C LYS A 38 -9.55 2.19 1.33
N LYS A 39 -9.39 1.72 0.09
CA LYS A 39 -10.46 1.02 -0.63
C LYS A 39 -10.89 -0.26 0.07
N ASN A 40 -9.94 -1.02 0.61
CA ASN A 40 -10.24 -2.23 1.38
C ASN A 40 -11.00 -1.91 2.67
N ASP A 41 -10.63 -0.84 3.37
CA ASP A 41 -11.31 -0.43 4.60
C ASP A 41 -12.73 0.10 4.33
N GLU A 42 -12.95 0.85 3.25
CA GLU A 42 -14.28 1.24 2.79
C GLU A 42 -15.14 0.02 2.45
N THR A 43 -14.57 -0.94 1.72
CA THR A 43 -15.26 -2.20 1.38
C THR A 43 -15.63 -2.98 2.64
N ARG A 44 -14.73 -3.05 3.63
CA ARG A 44 -15.01 -3.70 4.92
C ARG A 44 -16.13 -3.01 5.69
N ARG A 45 -16.17 -1.67 5.71
CA ARG A 45 -17.26 -0.91 6.34
C ARG A 45 -18.60 -1.20 5.68
N LEU A 46 -18.68 -1.14 4.35
CA LEU A 46 -19.89 -1.47 3.60
C LEU A 46 -20.39 -2.90 3.89
N ILE A 47 -19.48 -3.87 3.98
CA ILE A 47 -19.85 -5.25 4.33
C ILE A 47 -20.40 -5.33 5.76
N LEU A 48 -19.83 -4.58 6.71
CA LEU A 48 -20.30 -4.57 8.09
C LEU A 48 -21.64 -3.85 8.24
N GLU A 49 -21.84 -2.73 7.55
CA GLU A 49 -23.12 -1.99 7.53
C GLU A 49 -24.23 -2.86 6.93
N ASN A 50 -23.99 -3.52 5.79
CA ASN A 50 -24.95 -4.44 5.19
C ASN A 50 -25.26 -5.65 6.09
N LYS A 51 -24.29 -6.14 6.88
CA LYS A 51 -24.52 -7.21 7.85
C LYS A 51 -25.38 -6.74 9.02
N LEU A 52 -25.12 -5.55 9.54
CA LEU A 52 -25.93 -4.91 10.59
C LEU A 52 -27.38 -4.74 10.14
N GLU A 53 -27.60 -4.22 8.93
CA GLU A 53 -28.95 -4.05 8.37
C GLU A 53 -29.66 -5.40 8.16
N SER A 54 -28.93 -6.47 7.87
CA SER A 54 -29.50 -7.83 7.78
C SER A 54 -29.85 -8.44 9.15
N ASP A 55 -29.16 -8.04 10.22
CA ASP A 55 -29.39 -8.56 11.57
C ASP A 55 -30.57 -7.84 12.27
N ASP A 56 -30.94 -6.62 11.87
CA ASP A 56 -32.12 -5.91 12.41
C ASP A 56 -33.43 -6.67 12.12
N ASN A 57 -33.57 -7.29 10.95
CA ASN A 57 -34.71 -8.17 10.61
C ASN A 57 -34.61 -9.57 11.24
N ARG A 58 -33.49 -9.90 11.89
CA ARG A 58 -33.25 -11.23 12.45
C ARG A 58 -33.89 -11.41 13.82
N MET A 59 -34.41 -10.35 14.44
CA MET A 59 -35.16 -10.43 15.71
C MET A 59 -36.68 -10.39 15.52
N ASP A 60 -37.18 -10.31 14.28
CA ASP A 60 -38.62 -10.27 13.98
C ASP A 60 -39.38 -11.53 14.40
N TRP A 61 -38.69 -12.67 14.56
CA TRP A 61 -39.30 -13.91 15.08
C TRP A 61 -39.39 -13.96 16.62
N MET A 62 -38.82 -12.99 17.32
CA MET A 62 -38.91 -12.86 18.78
C MET A 62 -40.02 -11.88 19.24
N LEU A 63 -40.81 -11.34 18.32
CA LEU A 63 -42.03 -10.56 18.57
C LEU A 63 -43.28 -11.40 18.25
#